data_AF-A0AAE0WS62-F1
#
_entry.id   AF-A0AAE0WS62-F1
#
_cell.length_a   1.000
_cell.length_b   1.000
_cell.length_c   1.000
_cell.angle_alpha   90.00
_cell.angle_beta   90.00
_cell.angle_gamma   90.00
#
_symmetry.space_group_name_H-M   'P 1'
#
loop_
_entity.id
_entity.type
_entity.pdbx_description
1 polymer ?
#
loop_
_entity_poly.entity_id
_entity_poly.type
_entity_poly.pdbx_seq_one_letter_code
_entity_poly.pdbx_strand_id
1 'polypeptide(L)'
;MASLDPQRQRTMGIPRRFRYVAVLVIVLVSTAVFASYKLSTPQRVHQITDKLNTHTSGGDTGPKQTSASGTAAAKSGEKYSDDDSYVDLKSPYTPDYDDEEDDPSLYIPDRGDYREIFSLTTVDRKYFPIYWAGDEAYNPNVIPHPTKHDMWIVVAQHEQSKEIIDISGELICEAGFLNGVLVCGDAPTILPIAPSITGVCEGDLAYMNFRFGPRDARMFYGPSGPMISYGTQSQYTCLGIWIQDVRMLLDSFRLERFALSKLFTSATEVRRPAPWKGIEKNFFIFWDLQGKAYAHFDLSPERAFAELDFNGAVGDDLAPKTASEDSACMAQYMPYVGPEQESIHQATNSLSITLCKRADLKCKPTESNTFVMHIFQHKSYYTFHGIYEPYVLLFQQMAPFAVHGISQRPLWIHGRNALSKDTHSLQYEGRPETDIPEGHTEMFYVTSMSWKGHDQKYHGYLDDTLLLAFGIEDSRSAAIDVKAGDILQDIAFCK
;
A
#
# COMPACT_ATOMS: atom_id res chain seq x y z
N MET A 1 68.55 -37.13 8.30
CA MET A 1 68.27 -37.45 6.88
C MET A 1 66.83 -37.03 6.62
N ALA A 2 66.45 -36.11 5.73
CA ALA A 2 67.13 -35.30 4.72
C ALA A 2 66.41 -33.93 4.64
N SER A 3 67.13 -32.93 4.15
CA SER A 3 66.73 -31.52 4.00
C SER A 3 65.88 -31.32 2.73
N LEU A 4 64.90 -30.40 2.80
CA LEU A 4 64.17 -29.89 1.63
C LEU A 4 64.39 -28.38 1.46
N ASP A 5 64.62 -28.03 0.20
CA ASP A 5 65.05 -26.74 -0.37
C ASP A 5 63.83 -25.93 -0.86
N PRO A 6 63.74 -24.60 -0.63
CA PRO A 6 62.63 -23.80 -1.16
C PRO A 6 62.99 -23.12 -2.49
N GLN A 7 62.25 -23.46 -3.55
CA GLN A 7 62.36 -22.83 -4.86
C GLN A 7 61.85 -21.37 -4.89
N ARG A 8 62.68 -20.54 -5.53
CA ARG A 8 62.43 -19.17 -6.03
C ARG A 8 61.21 -19.09 -6.97
N GLN A 9 60.22 -18.26 -6.62
CA GLN A 9 59.30 -17.67 -7.60
C GLN A 9 59.82 -16.30 -8.06
N ARG A 10 60.16 -16.19 -9.35
CA ARG A 10 60.44 -14.91 -10.03
C ARG A 10 59.12 -14.31 -10.50
N THR A 11 58.76 -13.15 -9.98
CA THR A 11 57.67 -12.31 -10.49
C THR A 11 58.15 -11.54 -11.72
N MET A 12 57.50 -11.76 -12.88
CA MET A 12 57.69 -10.94 -14.07
C MET A 12 56.96 -9.61 -13.88
N GLY A 13 57.73 -8.54 -13.67
CA GLY A 13 57.22 -7.18 -13.63
C GLY A 13 56.80 -6.70 -15.03
N ILE A 14 55.54 -6.31 -15.19
CA ILE A 14 55.02 -5.68 -16.40
C ILE A 14 55.79 -4.36 -16.64
N PRO A 15 56.37 -4.14 -17.83
CA PRO A 15 57.17 -2.95 -18.12
C PRO A 15 56.37 -1.66 -17.90
N ARG A 16 56.95 -0.67 -17.21
CA ARG A 16 56.32 0.63 -16.88
C ARG A 16 55.66 1.33 -18.08
N ARG A 17 56.14 1.10 -19.31
CA ARG A 17 55.56 1.69 -20.53
C ARG A 17 54.17 1.15 -20.88
N PHE A 18 53.81 -0.07 -20.48
CA PHE A 18 52.48 -0.63 -20.71
C PHE A 18 51.40 -0.08 -19.77
N ARG A 19 51.77 0.39 -18.57
CA ARG A 19 50.82 0.96 -17.61
C ARG A 19 50.25 2.29 -18.09
N TYR A 20 51.05 3.12 -18.76
CA TYR A 20 50.58 4.42 -19.26
C TYR A 20 49.64 4.29 -20.45
N VAL A 21 49.86 3.33 -21.34
CA VAL A 21 48.97 3.09 -22.49
C VAL A 21 47.62 2.55 -22.03
N ALA A 22 47.60 1.62 -21.06
CA ALA A 22 46.35 1.08 -20.53
C ALA A 22 45.49 2.15 -19.83
N VAL A 23 46.12 3.05 -19.04
CA VAL A 23 45.40 4.14 -18.38
C VAL A 23 44.86 5.15 -19.40
N LEU A 24 45.63 5.48 -20.44
CA LEU A 24 45.18 6.41 -21.48
C LEU A 24 43.99 5.86 -22.28
N VAL A 25 44.00 4.57 -22.60
CA VAL A 25 42.89 3.90 -23.30
C VAL A 25 41.64 3.85 -22.44
N ILE A 26 41.76 3.58 -21.14
CA ILE A 26 40.62 3.60 -20.22
C ILE A 26 40.01 5.01 -20.13
N VAL A 27 40.83 6.06 -20.00
CA VAL A 27 40.34 7.44 -19.93
C VAL A 27 39.65 7.87 -21.24
N LEU A 28 40.19 7.49 -22.40
CA LEU A 28 39.59 7.81 -23.70
C LEU A 28 38.28 7.05 -23.94
N VAL A 29 38.18 5.79 -23.53
CA VAL A 29 36.94 5.02 -23.64
C VAL A 29 35.89 5.55 -22.67
N SER A 30 36.26 5.87 -21.42
CA SER A 30 35.33 6.45 -20.45
C SER A 30 34.80 7.82 -20.89
N THR A 31 35.65 8.68 -21.46
CA THR A 31 35.21 9.99 -21.95
C THR A 31 34.32 9.89 -23.19
N ALA A 32 34.59 8.94 -24.11
CA ALA A 32 33.72 8.67 -25.25
C ALA A 32 32.34 8.13 -24.81
N VAL A 33 32.30 7.21 -23.86
CA VAL A 33 31.04 6.66 -23.31
C VAL A 33 30.22 7.76 -22.62
N PHE A 34 30.86 8.62 -21.81
CA PHE A 34 30.17 9.74 -21.17
C PHE A 34 29.67 10.80 -22.17
N ALA A 35 30.41 11.05 -23.24
CA ALA A 35 29.98 11.97 -24.31
C ALA A 35 28.79 11.40 -25.09
N SER A 36 28.78 10.11 -25.40
CA SER A 36 27.65 9.42 -26.04
C SER A 36 26.42 9.41 -25.14
N TYR A 37 26.58 9.25 -23.82
CA TYR A 37 25.48 9.25 -22.86
C TYR A 37 24.82 10.63 -22.70
N LYS A 38 25.59 11.73 -22.82
CA LYS A 38 25.05 13.10 -22.81
C LYS A 38 24.34 13.51 -24.11
N LEU A 39 24.62 12.83 -25.23
CA LEU A 39 24.03 13.17 -26.53
C LEU A 39 22.75 12.37 -26.83
N SER A 40 22.47 11.27 -26.13
CA SER A 40 21.27 10.44 -26.33
C SER A 40 20.07 10.81 -25.44
N THR A 41 20.24 11.71 -24.47
CA THR A 41 19.21 12.10 -23.49
C THR A 41 18.22 13.22 -23.91
N PRO A 42 18.46 14.11 -24.90
CA PRO A 42 17.52 15.21 -25.15
C PRO A 42 16.18 14.81 -25.80
N GLN A 43 16.14 13.72 -26.56
CA GLN A 43 14.94 13.39 -27.36
C GLN A 43 13.83 12.70 -26.57
N ARG A 44 14.15 11.95 -25.50
CA ARG A 44 13.13 11.30 -24.66
C ARG A 44 12.51 12.24 -23.62
N VAL A 45 13.29 13.20 -23.11
CA VAL A 45 12.82 14.18 -22.12
C VAL A 45 11.77 15.13 -22.72
N HIS A 46 11.91 15.52 -24.00
CA HIS A 46 10.89 16.34 -24.67
C HIS A 46 9.55 15.62 -24.84
N GLN A 47 9.54 14.33 -25.21
CA GLN A 47 8.29 13.57 -25.36
C GLN A 47 7.51 13.38 -24.05
N ILE A 48 8.22 13.26 -22.92
CA ILE A 48 7.58 13.15 -21.59
C ILE A 48 7.03 14.52 -21.14
N THR A 49 7.78 15.60 -21.37
CA THR A 49 7.35 16.96 -21.00
C THR A 49 6.14 17.41 -21.83
N ASP A 50 6.09 17.08 -23.12
CA ASP A 50 4.96 17.44 -23.99
C ASP A 50 3.67 16.68 -23.61
N LYS A 51 3.76 15.41 -23.20
CA LYS A 51 2.62 14.64 -22.70
C LYS A 51 2.11 15.13 -21.34
N LEU A 52 2.99 15.56 -20.44
CA LEU A 52 2.62 16.17 -19.15
C LEU A 52 1.95 17.55 -19.34
N ASN A 53 2.33 18.31 -20.37
CA ASN A 53 1.73 19.61 -20.66
C ASN A 53 0.38 19.53 -21.39
N THR A 54 0.10 18.46 -22.15
CA THR A 54 -1.21 18.29 -22.81
C THR A 54 -2.37 17.98 -21.85
N HIS A 55 -2.07 17.56 -20.61
CA HIS A 55 -3.11 17.36 -19.59
C HIS A 55 -3.49 18.64 -18.82
N THR A 56 -2.87 19.80 -19.10
CA THR A 56 -3.08 21.03 -18.31
C THR A 56 -3.58 22.24 -19.11
N SER A 57 -4.01 22.09 -20.37
CA SER A 57 -4.56 23.22 -21.11
C SER A 57 -5.58 22.86 -22.19
N GLY A 58 -6.78 23.45 -22.10
CA GLY A 58 -7.53 23.85 -23.29
C GLY A 58 -9.01 23.49 -23.30
N GLY A 59 -9.83 24.42 -22.81
CA GLY A 59 -11.24 24.50 -23.20
C GLY A 59 -11.43 25.08 -24.61
N ASP A 60 -12.62 24.77 -25.13
CA ASP A 60 -13.49 25.57 -25.98
C ASP A 60 -13.16 25.74 -27.48
N THR A 61 -13.91 25.03 -28.34
CA THR A 61 -14.58 25.61 -29.52
C THR A 61 -15.78 24.75 -29.97
N GLY A 62 -16.99 25.30 -29.79
CA GLY A 62 -18.02 25.55 -30.84
C GLY A 62 -18.64 24.42 -31.69
N PRO A 63 -19.92 24.56 -32.12
CA PRO A 63 -20.84 23.44 -32.32
C PRO A 63 -20.96 22.97 -33.79
N LYS A 64 -21.29 21.69 -33.98
CA LYS A 64 -21.90 21.19 -35.23
C LYS A 64 -23.16 20.37 -34.97
N GLN A 65 -24.19 20.74 -35.72
CA GLN A 65 -25.55 20.24 -35.72
C GLN A 65 -25.72 18.85 -36.37
N THR A 66 -26.60 18.08 -35.73
CA THR A 66 -27.65 17.18 -36.27
C THR A 66 -27.30 16.06 -37.26
N SER A 67 -27.65 14.83 -36.86
CA SER A 67 -28.71 14.07 -37.54
C SER A 67 -29.24 12.94 -36.65
N ALA A 68 -30.56 12.87 -36.53
CA ALA A 68 -31.31 11.88 -35.79
C ALA A 68 -31.52 10.59 -36.60
N SER A 69 -31.52 9.44 -35.91
CA SER A 69 -32.39 8.30 -36.22
C SER A 69 -32.49 7.42 -34.97
N GLY A 70 -33.69 7.33 -34.39
CA GLY A 70 -33.95 6.47 -33.24
C GLY A 70 -34.20 5.02 -33.63
N THR A 71 -34.08 4.10 -32.68
CA THR A 71 -35.20 3.25 -32.20
C THR A 71 -34.76 2.31 -31.07
N ALA A 72 -35.71 2.10 -30.16
CA ALA A 72 -35.96 0.92 -29.33
C ALA A 72 -35.03 0.57 -28.16
N ALA A 73 -35.53 0.98 -26.99
CA ALA A 73 -35.36 0.45 -25.64
C ALA A 73 -35.12 -1.07 -25.50
N ALA A 74 -34.21 -1.42 -24.60
CA ALA A 74 -34.30 -2.60 -23.74
C ALA A 74 -33.75 -2.22 -22.35
N LYS A 75 -34.62 -2.33 -21.33
CA LYS A 75 -34.31 -2.10 -19.93
C LYS A 75 -33.69 -3.36 -19.33
N SER A 76 -32.50 -3.26 -18.75
CA SER A 76 -32.01 -4.20 -17.73
C SER A 76 -31.01 -3.44 -16.85
N GLY A 77 -31.49 -2.91 -15.73
CA GLY A 77 -30.64 -2.41 -14.66
C GLY A 77 -30.19 -3.60 -13.82
N GLU A 78 -28.92 -3.97 -13.95
CA GLU A 78 -28.26 -4.91 -13.04
C GLU A 78 -27.71 -4.13 -11.85
N LYS A 79 -28.15 -4.52 -10.65
CA LYS A 79 -27.62 -4.07 -9.37
C LYS A 79 -26.25 -4.70 -9.15
N TYR A 80 -25.21 -3.89 -9.01
CA TYR A 80 -23.95 -4.29 -8.40
C TYR A 80 -24.03 -4.00 -6.91
N SER A 81 -23.95 -5.05 -6.08
CA SER A 81 -23.74 -4.93 -4.64
C SER A 81 -22.59 -5.85 -4.27
N ASP A 82 -21.45 -5.25 -3.92
CA ASP A 82 -20.46 -5.87 -3.05
C ASP A 82 -21.06 -5.83 -1.63
N ASP A 83 -21.77 -6.89 -1.26
CA ASP A 83 -22.44 -7.00 0.03
C ASP A 83 -21.66 -7.98 0.92
N ASP A 84 -20.94 -7.43 1.90
CA ASP A 84 -20.34 -8.17 3.00
C ASP A 84 -21.46 -8.59 3.97
N SER A 85 -21.81 -9.87 3.97
CA SER A 85 -22.90 -10.41 4.79
C SER A 85 -22.60 -10.31 6.29
N TYR A 86 -23.33 -9.44 7.02
CA TYR A 86 -23.29 -9.36 8.48
C TYR A 86 -24.60 -9.90 9.09
N VAL A 87 -24.47 -10.67 10.18
CA VAL A 87 -25.56 -11.37 10.86
C VAL A 87 -26.17 -10.46 11.95
N ASP A 88 -27.49 -10.25 11.86
CA ASP A 88 -28.31 -9.42 12.75
C ASP A 88 -28.37 -9.97 14.19
N LEU A 89 -27.87 -9.19 15.16
CA LEU A 89 -28.10 -9.40 16.59
C LEU A 89 -28.62 -8.11 17.23
N LYS A 90 -29.95 -8.04 17.39
CA LYS A 90 -30.67 -6.96 18.06
C LYS A 90 -30.26 -6.84 19.54
N SER A 91 -29.84 -5.65 19.95
CA SER A 91 -29.71 -5.25 21.36
C SER A 91 -30.59 -4.03 21.65
N PRO A 92 -31.31 -3.97 22.79
CA PRO A 92 -32.22 -2.88 23.11
C PRO A 92 -31.55 -1.86 24.05
N TYR A 93 -31.15 -0.70 23.54
CA TYR A 93 -30.98 0.50 24.36
C TYR A 93 -31.10 1.77 23.52
N THR A 94 -32.17 2.53 23.74
CA THR A 94 -32.40 3.86 23.14
C THR A 94 -32.33 4.92 24.24
N PRO A 95 -31.38 5.86 24.21
CA PRO A 95 -31.55 7.16 24.83
C PRO A 95 -32.22 8.12 23.84
N ASP A 96 -33.27 8.79 24.31
CA ASP A 96 -33.94 9.91 23.63
C ASP A 96 -32.91 10.98 23.20
N TYR A 97 -32.83 11.23 21.90
CA TYR A 97 -32.30 12.47 21.32
C TYR A 97 -33.41 13.10 20.49
N ASP A 98 -33.64 14.39 20.74
CA ASP A 98 -34.71 15.19 20.14
C ASP A 98 -34.64 15.17 18.60
N ASP A 99 -35.81 14.93 18.00
CA ASP A 99 -36.09 14.86 16.57
C ASP A 99 -35.75 16.18 15.82
N GLU A 100 -34.60 16.22 15.15
CA GLU A 100 -34.53 16.75 13.79
C GLU A 100 -34.26 15.54 12.87
N GLU A 101 -35.06 15.38 11.81
CA GLU A 101 -35.00 14.25 10.88
C GLU A 101 -33.59 14.13 10.24
N ASP A 102 -32.69 13.40 10.89
CA ASP A 102 -31.46 12.91 10.27
C ASP A 102 -31.88 11.90 9.20
N ASP A 103 -31.87 12.33 7.94
CA ASP A 103 -32.04 11.46 6.79
C ASP A 103 -30.89 10.43 6.80
N PRO A 104 -31.16 9.12 7.00
CA PRO A 104 -30.13 8.09 7.04
C PRO A 104 -29.40 7.89 5.70
N SER A 105 -29.80 8.61 4.64
CA SER A 105 -29.11 8.66 3.35
C SER A 105 -28.08 9.79 3.21
N LEU A 106 -28.03 10.73 4.16
CA LEU A 106 -27.04 11.81 4.12
C LEU A 106 -25.76 11.36 4.83
N TYR A 107 -24.68 11.23 4.06
CA TYR A 107 -23.33 11.24 4.61
C TYR A 107 -23.15 12.55 5.38
N ILE A 108 -23.09 12.46 6.70
CA ILE A 108 -22.62 13.55 7.55
C ILE A 108 -21.11 13.34 7.61
N PRO A 109 -20.27 14.15 6.92
CA PRO A 109 -18.84 14.07 7.10
C PRO A 109 -18.57 14.19 8.60
N ASP A 110 -17.72 13.32 9.14
CA ASP A 110 -17.26 13.48 10.53
C ASP A 110 -16.91 14.95 10.71
N ARG A 111 -17.56 15.61 11.68
CA ARG A 111 -17.71 17.07 11.76
C ARG A 111 -16.34 17.77 11.88
N GLY A 112 -15.64 17.91 10.77
CA GLY A 112 -14.61 18.91 10.47
C GLY A 112 -13.31 18.90 11.27
N ASP A 113 -12.91 17.82 11.95
CA ASP A 113 -11.68 17.84 12.75
C ASP A 113 -10.63 16.82 12.27
N TYR A 114 -10.06 17.07 11.10
CA TYR A 114 -9.00 16.26 10.52
C TYR A 114 -7.60 16.64 11.04
N ARG A 115 -6.70 15.66 11.08
CA ARG A 115 -5.26 15.90 11.10
C ARG A 115 -4.76 16.02 9.66
N GLU A 116 -4.65 17.25 9.16
CA GLU A 116 -4.08 17.46 7.83
C GLU A 116 -2.56 17.19 7.81
N ILE A 117 -2.13 16.43 6.82
CA ILE A 117 -0.73 16.06 6.58
C ILE A 117 -0.26 16.54 5.21
N PHE A 118 1.01 16.93 5.12
CA PHE A 118 1.56 17.66 3.99
C PHE A 118 2.82 16.99 3.45
N SER A 119 2.98 16.94 2.13
CA SER A 119 4.18 16.37 1.51
C SER A 119 5.41 17.18 1.88
N LEU A 120 6.51 16.46 2.09
CA LEU A 120 7.85 17.03 2.28
C LEU A 120 8.59 17.25 0.95
N THR A 121 8.16 16.60 -0.14
CA THR A 121 8.83 16.65 -1.45
C THR A 121 8.21 17.67 -2.41
N THR A 122 6.88 17.82 -2.44
CA THR A 122 6.22 18.70 -3.42
C THR A 122 6.23 20.15 -2.96
N VAL A 123 6.31 21.09 -3.92
CA VAL A 123 6.38 22.54 -3.64
C VAL A 123 5.03 23.07 -3.14
N ASP A 124 3.93 22.55 -3.68
CA ASP A 124 2.57 22.88 -3.26
C ASP A 124 2.13 22.10 -2.02
N ARG A 125 3.01 21.23 -1.49
CA ARG A 125 2.81 20.39 -0.31
C ARG A 125 1.70 19.34 -0.46
N LYS A 126 1.16 19.16 -1.67
CA LYS A 126 0.17 18.11 -1.97
C LYS A 126 0.86 16.76 -2.11
N TYR A 127 0.09 15.68 -2.07
CA TYR A 127 0.60 14.38 -2.50
C TYR A 127 1.15 14.43 -3.95
N PHE A 128 1.96 13.45 -4.32
CA PHE A 128 2.48 13.31 -5.68
C PHE A 128 1.84 12.10 -6.38
N PRO A 129 1.45 12.23 -7.67
CA PRO A 129 0.93 11.11 -8.43
C PRO A 129 2.04 10.12 -8.81
N ILE A 130 1.64 8.89 -9.11
CA ILE A 130 2.52 7.85 -9.66
C ILE A 130 2.19 7.68 -11.15
N TYR A 131 3.20 7.85 -12.00
CA TYR A 131 3.06 7.73 -13.45
C TYR A 131 3.62 6.41 -13.98
N TRP A 132 2.73 5.59 -14.54
CA TRP A 132 2.98 4.20 -14.98
C TRP A 132 3.40 4.08 -16.44
N ALA A 133 4.11 5.07 -16.98
CA ALA A 133 4.66 5.07 -18.33
C ALA A 133 3.65 4.78 -19.47
N GLY A 134 2.35 5.01 -19.24
CA GLY A 134 1.28 4.82 -20.22
C GLY A 134 0.27 3.73 -19.86
N ASP A 135 0.53 2.93 -18.83
CA ASP A 135 -0.43 1.98 -18.25
C ASP A 135 -1.25 2.63 -17.12
N GLU A 136 -2.30 1.94 -16.69
CA GLU A 136 -3.20 2.36 -15.61
C GLU A 136 -3.06 1.37 -14.44
N ALA A 137 -2.93 1.89 -13.22
CA ALA A 137 -2.80 1.09 -12.01
C ALA A 137 -3.26 1.87 -10.78
N TYR A 138 -3.80 1.18 -9.79
CA TYR A 138 -4.31 1.74 -8.54
C TYR A 138 -3.88 0.89 -7.33
N ASN A 139 -4.14 1.37 -6.12
CA ASN A 139 -3.71 0.72 -4.88
C ASN A 139 -2.19 0.44 -4.80
N PRO A 140 -1.34 1.47 -4.90
CA PRO A 140 0.10 1.31 -4.99
C PRO A 140 0.76 0.94 -3.66
N ASN A 141 1.96 0.38 -3.80
CA ASN A 141 2.94 0.10 -2.77
C ASN A 141 4.26 0.69 -3.19
N VAL A 142 4.92 1.43 -2.30
CA VAL A 142 6.20 2.07 -2.60
C VAL A 142 7.20 1.67 -1.52
N ILE A 143 8.29 0.98 -1.90
CA ILE A 143 9.40 0.68 -0.99
C ILE A 143 10.72 1.19 -1.58
N PRO A 144 11.70 1.57 -0.75
CA PRO A 144 13.01 1.97 -1.24
C PRO A 144 13.68 0.88 -2.09
N HIS A 145 14.35 1.27 -3.19
CA HIS A 145 15.10 0.32 -3.99
C HIS A 145 16.35 -0.17 -3.23
N PRO A 146 16.69 -1.47 -3.27
CA PRO A 146 17.79 -2.06 -2.48
C PRO A 146 19.21 -1.60 -2.88
N THR A 147 19.38 -0.88 -3.98
CA THR A 147 20.71 -0.55 -4.56
C THR A 147 20.76 0.78 -5.30
N LYS A 148 19.63 1.30 -5.78
CA LYS A 148 19.54 2.62 -6.43
C LYS A 148 18.93 3.63 -5.46
N HIS A 149 19.76 4.49 -4.87
CA HIS A 149 19.34 5.43 -3.81
C HIS A 149 18.44 6.60 -4.26
N ASP A 150 18.15 6.67 -5.55
CA ASP A 150 17.28 7.66 -6.20
C ASP A 150 16.01 7.02 -6.78
N MET A 151 15.76 5.74 -6.52
CA MET A 151 14.63 5.00 -7.05
C MET A 151 13.86 4.21 -5.99
N TRP A 152 12.59 3.93 -6.26
CA TRP A 152 11.73 3.09 -5.45
C TRP A 152 11.22 1.93 -6.30
N ILE A 153 10.92 0.82 -5.65
CA ILE A 153 10.18 -0.28 -6.25
C ILE A 153 8.70 0.02 -6.01
N VAL A 154 7.91 0.09 -7.08
CA VAL A 154 6.47 0.40 -7.01
C VAL A 154 5.67 -0.77 -7.55
N VAL A 155 4.78 -1.33 -6.72
CA VAL A 155 3.82 -2.39 -7.09
C VAL A 155 2.40 -1.86 -6.95
N ALA A 156 1.52 -2.08 -7.92
CA ALA A 156 0.13 -1.68 -7.84
C ALA A 156 -0.79 -2.66 -8.58
N GLN A 157 -2.06 -2.68 -8.18
CA GLN A 157 -3.09 -3.46 -8.84
C GLN A 157 -3.22 -2.99 -10.29
N HIS A 158 -3.04 -3.92 -11.23
CA HIS A 158 -3.29 -3.65 -12.64
C HIS A 158 -4.77 -3.30 -12.80
N GLU A 159 -5.06 -2.20 -13.49
CA GLU A 159 -6.40 -1.65 -13.67
C GLU A 159 -7.40 -2.69 -14.21
N GLN A 160 -8.66 -2.56 -13.80
CA GLN A 160 -9.76 -3.44 -14.19
C GLN A 160 -10.73 -2.82 -15.20
N SER A 161 -10.48 -1.63 -15.74
CA SER A 161 -11.49 -0.84 -16.43
C SER A 161 -11.26 -0.71 -17.92
N LYS A 162 -11.75 -1.73 -18.66
CA LYS A 162 -12.49 -1.62 -19.95
C LYS A 162 -12.84 -2.98 -20.57
N GLU A 163 -12.26 -4.08 -20.10
CA GLU A 163 -12.50 -5.44 -20.61
C GLU A 163 -12.69 -6.45 -19.46
N ILE A 164 -13.36 -7.59 -19.72
CA ILE A 164 -13.48 -8.68 -18.76
C ILE A 164 -12.10 -9.29 -18.56
N ILE A 165 -11.50 -9.06 -17.39
CA ILE A 165 -10.20 -9.62 -17.04
C ILE A 165 -10.40 -10.87 -16.19
N ASP A 166 -10.19 -12.03 -16.80
CA ASP A 166 -10.21 -13.33 -16.10
C ASP A 166 -9.00 -13.51 -15.16
N ILE A 167 -7.95 -12.68 -15.29
CA ILE A 167 -6.69 -12.79 -14.55
C ILE A 167 -6.28 -11.43 -13.96
N SER A 168 -6.50 -11.28 -12.66
CA SER A 168 -5.95 -10.19 -11.86
C SER A 168 -4.42 -10.24 -11.85
N GLY A 169 -3.76 -9.09 -11.88
CA GLY A 169 -2.32 -8.98 -11.83
C GLY A 169 -1.86 -7.72 -11.11
N GLU A 170 -0.60 -7.73 -10.69
CA GLU A 170 0.06 -6.59 -10.08
C GLU A 170 1.10 -6.05 -11.08
N LEU A 171 1.09 -4.76 -11.37
CA LEU A 171 2.13 -4.09 -12.14
C LEU A 171 3.30 -3.75 -11.23
N ILE A 172 4.51 -3.90 -11.74
CA ILE A 172 5.77 -3.52 -11.09
C ILE A 172 6.59 -2.60 -11.98
N CYS A 173 7.15 -1.54 -11.38
CA CYS A 173 8.19 -0.72 -12.01
C CYS A 173 9.22 -0.23 -10.98
N GLU A 174 10.38 0.19 -11.48
CA GLU A 174 11.33 1.00 -10.72
C GLU A 174 11.08 2.47 -11.06
N ALA A 175 10.82 3.32 -10.06
CA ALA A 175 10.39 4.69 -10.26
C ALA A 175 11.29 5.69 -9.55
N GLY A 176 11.49 6.87 -10.15
CA GLY A 176 12.23 7.99 -9.58
C GLY A 176 11.41 9.28 -9.62
N PHE A 177 11.80 10.28 -8.83
CA PHE A 177 11.11 11.57 -8.85
C PHE A 177 11.50 12.43 -10.05
N LEU A 178 10.50 12.96 -10.74
CA LEU A 178 10.64 13.98 -11.78
C LEU A 178 9.56 15.04 -11.61
N ASN A 179 9.95 16.29 -11.34
CA ASN A 179 9.05 17.44 -11.22
C ASN A 179 7.84 17.21 -10.28
N GLY A 180 8.06 16.58 -9.12
CA GLY A 180 6.99 16.31 -8.15
C GLY A 180 6.07 15.14 -8.52
N VAL A 181 6.47 14.29 -9.47
CA VAL A 181 5.78 13.05 -9.85
C VAL A 181 6.73 11.88 -9.63
N LEU A 182 6.22 10.74 -9.14
CA LEU A 182 6.98 9.49 -9.09
C LEU A 182 6.79 8.74 -10.40
N VAL A 183 7.82 8.66 -11.23
CA VAL A 183 7.73 8.24 -12.64
C VAL A 183 8.45 6.90 -12.81
N CYS A 184 7.75 5.89 -13.35
CA CYS A 184 8.37 4.63 -13.76
C CYS A 184 9.45 4.89 -14.82
N GLY A 185 10.66 4.38 -14.59
CA GLY A 185 11.80 4.57 -15.50
C GLY A 185 11.66 3.83 -16.82
N ASP A 186 11.01 2.67 -16.79
CA ASP A 186 10.65 1.84 -17.94
C ASP A 186 9.15 1.49 -17.88
N ALA A 187 8.61 0.92 -18.96
CA ALA A 187 7.25 0.41 -18.99
C ALA A 187 7.05 -0.64 -17.87
N PRO A 188 5.96 -0.57 -17.09
CA PRO A 188 5.72 -1.54 -16.03
C PRO A 188 5.55 -2.95 -16.60
N THR A 189 5.88 -3.94 -15.79
CA THR A 189 5.71 -5.36 -16.14
C THR A 189 4.78 -6.03 -15.14
N ILE A 190 4.18 -7.16 -15.50
CA ILE A 190 3.42 -7.96 -14.54
C ILE A 190 4.38 -8.60 -13.54
N LEU A 191 4.09 -8.43 -12.24
CA LEU A 191 4.81 -9.06 -11.17
C LEU A 191 4.71 -10.59 -11.30
N PRO A 192 5.82 -11.34 -11.30
CA PRO A 192 5.83 -12.77 -11.65
C PRO A 192 5.39 -13.67 -10.49
N ILE A 193 4.20 -13.41 -9.93
CA ILE A 193 3.56 -14.27 -8.95
C ILE A 193 3.09 -15.55 -9.65
N ALA A 194 3.31 -16.70 -9.02
CA ALA A 194 2.86 -17.98 -9.56
C ALA A 194 1.33 -18.00 -9.71
N PRO A 195 0.78 -18.70 -10.72
CA PRO A 195 -0.66 -18.80 -10.89
C PRO A 195 -1.37 -19.24 -9.62
N SER A 196 -2.54 -18.63 -9.37
CA SER A 196 -3.39 -19.01 -8.25
C SER A 196 -3.76 -20.48 -8.31
N ILE A 197 -3.91 -21.06 -7.13
CA ILE A 197 -4.52 -22.39 -7.00
C ILE A 197 -5.99 -22.34 -7.40
N THR A 198 -6.59 -23.51 -7.64
CA THR A 198 -8.03 -23.62 -7.77
C THR A 198 -8.66 -23.51 -6.38
N GLY A 199 -9.45 -22.45 -6.16
CA GLY A 199 -10.22 -22.25 -4.93
C GLY A 199 -11.53 -23.04 -4.94
N VAL A 200 -12.23 -23.03 -3.81
CA VAL A 200 -13.50 -23.74 -3.59
C VAL A 200 -14.64 -22.77 -3.26
N CYS A 201 -14.75 -21.66 -3.99
CA CYS A 201 -15.83 -20.70 -3.74
C CYS A 201 -17.20 -21.32 -4.07
N GLU A 202 -18.13 -21.30 -3.12
CA GLU A 202 -19.46 -21.89 -3.24
C GLU A 202 -20.55 -20.84 -2.97
N GLY A 203 -21.80 -21.18 -3.30
CA GLY A 203 -22.97 -20.33 -3.04
C GLY A 203 -22.84 -18.95 -3.68
N ASP A 204 -23.13 -17.90 -2.89
CA ASP A 204 -23.09 -16.51 -3.35
C ASP A 204 -21.68 -16.05 -3.73
N LEU A 205 -20.63 -16.77 -3.30
CA LEU A 205 -19.24 -16.48 -3.67
C LEU A 205 -18.76 -17.23 -4.92
N ALA A 206 -19.59 -18.11 -5.52
CA ALA A 206 -19.16 -18.97 -6.63
C ALA A 206 -18.64 -18.18 -7.85
N TYR A 207 -19.08 -16.93 -8.04
CA TYR A 207 -18.60 -16.05 -9.11
C TYR A 207 -17.11 -15.70 -8.98
N MET A 208 -16.55 -15.72 -7.77
CA MET A 208 -15.12 -15.46 -7.52
C MET A 208 -14.21 -16.54 -8.14
N ASN A 209 -14.77 -17.70 -8.54
CA ASN A 209 -14.04 -18.72 -9.28
C ASN A 209 -13.71 -18.31 -10.73
N PHE A 210 -14.34 -17.27 -11.27
CA PHE A 210 -14.11 -16.81 -12.65
C PHE A 210 -12.94 -15.83 -12.78
N ARG A 211 -12.36 -15.38 -11.67
CA ARG A 211 -11.24 -14.45 -11.67
C ARG A 211 -10.05 -15.06 -10.95
N PHE A 212 -8.90 -15.17 -11.58
CA PHE A 212 -7.67 -15.73 -11.00
C PHE A 212 -6.65 -14.64 -10.70
N GLY A 213 -5.55 -14.99 -10.06
CA GLY A 213 -4.40 -14.11 -9.85
C GLY A 213 -4.41 -13.30 -8.54
N PRO A 214 -3.30 -12.61 -8.25
CA PRO A 214 -3.15 -11.75 -7.08
C PRO A 214 -4.08 -10.53 -7.14
N ARG A 215 -4.57 -10.11 -5.99
CA ARG A 215 -5.45 -8.95 -5.81
C ARG A 215 -4.98 -8.11 -4.63
N ASP A 216 -5.11 -6.79 -4.78
CA ASP A 216 -4.86 -5.80 -3.72
C ASP A 216 -3.56 -6.10 -2.94
N ALA A 217 -2.47 -6.32 -3.68
CA ALA A 217 -1.21 -6.69 -3.03
C ALA A 217 -0.68 -5.58 -2.13
N ARG A 218 0.04 -6.00 -1.08
CA ARG A 218 0.77 -5.14 -0.16
C ARG A 218 2.23 -5.54 -0.15
N MET A 219 3.09 -4.68 -0.67
CA MET A 219 4.54 -4.90 -0.66
C MET A 219 5.20 -4.02 0.40
N PHE A 220 5.99 -4.63 1.28
CA PHE A 220 6.55 -3.97 2.46
C PHE A 220 7.87 -4.61 2.92
N TYR A 221 8.63 -3.91 3.76
CA TYR A 221 9.81 -4.45 4.40
C TYR A 221 9.49 -5.02 5.79
N GLY A 222 9.79 -6.31 5.99
CA GLY A 222 9.96 -6.90 7.31
C GLY A 222 11.38 -6.67 7.86
N PRO A 223 11.70 -7.15 9.07
CA PRO A 223 13.02 -6.98 9.67
C PRO A 223 14.15 -7.60 8.83
N SER A 224 13.89 -8.74 8.18
CA SER A 224 14.89 -9.53 7.45
C SER A 224 14.93 -9.25 5.94
N GLY A 225 13.87 -8.70 5.36
CA GLY A 225 13.78 -8.47 3.92
C GLY A 225 12.39 -8.02 3.45
N PRO A 226 12.25 -7.73 2.15
CA PRO A 226 10.99 -7.32 1.55
C PRO A 226 10.05 -8.52 1.37
N MET A 227 8.77 -8.29 1.59
CA MET A 227 7.70 -9.27 1.47
C MET A 227 6.55 -8.65 0.67
N ILE A 228 5.76 -9.51 0.06
CA ILE A 228 4.49 -9.13 -0.56
C ILE A 228 3.40 -10.04 -0.03
N SER A 229 2.31 -9.45 0.44
CA SER A 229 1.06 -10.16 0.70
C SER A 229 0.03 -9.82 -0.35
N TYR A 230 -0.86 -10.75 -0.71
CA TYR A 230 -1.88 -10.52 -1.73
C TYR A 230 -3.06 -11.48 -1.55
N GLY A 231 -4.25 -11.03 -1.94
CA GLY A 231 -5.46 -11.85 -1.95
C GLY A 231 -5.52 -12.73 -3.19
N THR A 232 -5.82 -14.01 -3.03
CA THR A 232 -6.17 -14.88 -4.17
C THR A 232 -6.93 -16.12 -3.72
N GLN A 233 -7.25 -17.04 -4.64
CA GLN A 233 -7.91 -18.31 -4.31
C GLN A 233 -7.25 -19.02 -3.13
N SER A 234 -8.08 -19.52 -2.22
CA SER A 234 -7.66 -20.20 -0.99
C SER A 234 -7.84 -21.71 -1.05
N GLN A 235 -7.01 -22.45 -0.33
CA GLN A 235 -7.22 -23.89 -0.07
C GLN A 235 -8.26 -24.15 1.03
N TYR A 236 -8.54 -23.13 1.85
CA TYR A 236 -9.26 -23.24 3.11
C TYR A 236 -10.61 -22.50 3.08
N THR A 237 -10.68 -21.40 2.34
CA THR A 237 -11.85 -20.52 2.17
C THR A 237 -12.10 -20.25 0.68
N CYS A 238 -12.93 -19.27 0.31
CA CYS A 238 -13.04 -18.85 -1.09
C CYS A 238 -11.80 -18.03 -1.51
N LEU A 239 -11.51 -16.96 -0.77
CA LEU A 239 -10.32 -16.11 -0.98
C LEU A 239 -9.51 -16.03 0.31
N GLY A 240 -8.20 -16.11 0.16
CA GLY A 240 -7.21 -16.13 1.23
C GLY A 240 -6.10 -15.12 0.99
N ILE A 241 -5.38 -14.77 2.06
CA ILE A 241 -4.18 -13.94 1.94
C ILE A 241 -2.94 -14.84 1.82
N TRP A 242 -2.14 -14.57 0.82
CA TRP A 242 -0.86 -15.23 0.57
C TRP A 242 0.28 -14.29 0.88
N ILE A 243 1.45 -14.83 1.20
CA ILE A 243 2.68 -14.08 1.41
C ILE A 243 3.87 -14.72 0.70
N GLN A 244 4.78 -13.89 0.17
CA GLN A 244 6.00 -14.34 -0.47
C GLN A 244 7.15 -13.34 -0.27
N ASP A 245 8.38 -13.86 -0.24
CA ASP A 245 9.61 -13.09 -0.28
C ASP A 245 9.79 -12.43 -1.66
N VAL A 246 9.79 -11.11 -1.71
CA VAL A 246 9.92 -10.33 -2.95
C VAL A 246 11.27 -10.56 -3.63
N ARG A 247 12.30 -10.93 -2.87
CA ARG A 247 13.61 -11.25 -3.43
C ARG A 247 13.52 -12.45 -4.37
N MET A 248 12.54 -13.34 -4.21
CA MET A 248 12.34 -14.47 -5.11
C MET A 248 11.62 -14.10 -6.41
N LEU A 249 10.98 -12.92 -6.44
CA LEU A 249 10.19 -12.44 -7.57
C LEU A 249 10.95 -11.45 -8.43
N LEU A 250 11.80 -10.60 -7.83
CA LEU A 250 12.36 -9.43 -8.49
C LEU A 250 13.89 -9.47 -8.58
N ASP A 251 14.42 -9.17 -9.76
CA ASP A 251 15.86 -9.14 -10.02
C ASP A 251 16.57 -7.93 -9.40
N SER A 252 15.83 -6.85 -9.10
CA SER A 252 16.33 -5.69 -8.35
C SER A 252 16.93 -6.09 -7.00
N PHE A 253 16.45 -7.21 -6.43
CA PHE A 253 16.92 -7.79 -5.17
C PHE A 253 17.93 -8.93 -5.33
N ARG A 254 18.48 -9.15 -6.52
CA ARG A 254 19.37 -10.30 -6.82
C ARG A 254 20.56 -10.40 -5.85
N LEU A 255 21.12 -9.28 -5.40
CA LEU A 255 22.24 -9.28 -4.44
C LEU A 255 21.81 -9.73 -3.04
N GLU A 256 20.58 -9.40 -2.63
CA GLU A 256 20.03 -9.78 -1.32
C GLU A 256 19.50 -11.21 -1.26
N ARG A 257 19.27 -11.87 -2.41
CA ARG A 257 18.85 -13.30 -2.48
C ARG A 257 19.80 -14.26 -1.76
N PHE A 258 21.05 -13.85 -1.58
CA PHE A 258 22.10 -14.63 -0.93
C PHE A 258 22.20 -14.37 0.59
N ALA A 259 21.40 -13.43 1.13
CA ALA A 259 21.38 -13.12 2.56
C ALA A 259 20.60 -14.17 3.39
N LEU A 260 20.97 -14.29 4.66
CA LEU A 260 20.85 -15.49 5.52
C LEU A 260 19.48 -15.79 6.16
N SER A 261 18.37 -15.21 5.70
CA SER A 261 17.05 -15.65 6.16
C SER A 261 16.04 -15.58 5.02
N LYS A 262 15.51 -16.74 4.65
CA LYS A 262 14.61 -16.93 3.52
C LYS A 262 13.25 -17.39 4.03
N LEU A 263 12.48 -16.45 4.57
CA LEU A 263 11.11 -16.68 5.01
C LEU A 263 10.19 -16.63 3.78
N PHE A 264 9.25 -17.57 3.66
CA PHE A 264 8.25 -17.54 2.57
C PHE A 264 8.86 -17.47 1.16
N THR A 265 9.85 -18.30 0.85
CA THR A 265 10.51 -18.32 -0.49
C THR A 265 9.56 -18.62 -1.64
N SER A 266 8.48 -19.33 -1.35
CA SER A 266 7.37 -19.58 -2.25
C SER A 266 6.12 -18.92 -1.70
N ALA A 267 5.16 -18.63 -2.58
CA ALA A 267 3.81 -18.25 -2.21
C ALA A 267 3.29 -19.18 -1.10
N THR A 268 2.95 -18.59 0.04
CA THR A 268 2.52 -19.32 1.24
C THR A 268 1.22 -18.71 1.72
N GLU A 269 0.17 -19.52 1.84
CA GLU A 269 -1.12 -19.06 2.33
C GLU A 269 -1.08 -18.82 3.84
N VAL A 270 -1.46 -17.62 4.27
CA VAL A 270 -1.56 -17.23 5.69
C VAL A 270 -2.92 -17.69 6.20
N ARG A 271 -2.91 -18.66 7.11
CA ARG A 271 -4.12 -19.16 7.76
C ARG A 271 -4.55 -18.24 8.90
N ARG A 272 -5.81 -18.38 9.33
CA ARG A 272 -6.33 -17.80 10.57
C ARG A 272 -6.80 -18.88 11.55
N PRO A 273 -6.81 -18.60 12.86
CA PRO A 273 -7.54 -19.41 13.82
C PRO A 273 -9.03 -19.46 13.46
N ALA A 274 -9.70 -20.57 13.78
CA ALA A 274 -11.15 -20.66 13.61
C ALA A 274 -11.88 -19.58 14.44
N PRO A 275 -13.02 -19.06 14.00
CA PRO A 275 -13.75 -19.43 12.77
C PRO A 275 -13.16 -18.80 11.50
N TRP A 276 -13.33 -19.49 10.37
CA TRP A 276 -12.95 -18.98 9.05
C TRP A 276 -14.09 -18.18 8.42
N LYS A 277 -13.76 -17.14 7.66
CA LYS A 277 -14.71 -16.37 6.86
C LYS A 277 -14.78 -16.95 5.44
N GLY A 278 -15.80 -16.55 4.67
CA GLY A 278 -15.86 -16.87 3.25
C GLY A 278 -14.70 -16.22 2.47
N ILE A 279 -14.42 -14.95 2.76
CA ILE A 279 -13.34 -14.16 2.19
C ILE A 279 -12.43 -13.66 3.32
N GLU A 280 -11.15 -14.01 3.25
CA GLU A 280 -10.12 -13.39 4.07
C GLU A 280 -9.47 -12.26 3.27
N LYS A 281 -9.50 -11.06 3.84
CA LYS A 281 -8.94 -9.85 3.22
C LYS A 281 -8.18 -9.03 4.26
N ASN A 282 -7.25 -8.21 3.81
CA ASN A 282 -6.62 -7.14 4.59
C ASN A 282 -5.81 -7.60 5.81
N PHE A 283 -5.32 -8.85 5.83
CA PHE A 283 -4.34 -9.25 6.83
C PHE A 283 -3.06 -8.43 6.68
N PHE A 284 -2.43 -8.09 7.79
CA PHE A 284 -1.07 -7.58 7.79
C PHE A 284 -0.16 -8.42 8.69
N ILE A 285 1.11 -8.47 8.32
CA ILE A 285 2.15 -9.14 9.09
C ILE A 285 2.90 -8.11 9.92
N PHE A 286 3.24 -8.48 11.14
CA PHE A 286 4.03 -7.68 12.07
C PHE A 286 5.00 -8.58 12.84
N TRP A 287 5.95 -7.95 13.53
CA TRP A 287 7.00 -8.65 14.28
C TRP A 287 7.15 -8.09 15.68
N ASP A 288 7.54 -8.95 16.62
CA ASP A 288 8.02 -8.51 17.95
C ASP A 288 9.47 -8.03 17.94
N LEU A 289 10.00 -7.60 19.09
CA LEU A 289 11.41 -7.18 19.22
C LEU A 289 12.41 -8.32 19.02
N GLN A 290 11.98 -9.57 19.11
CA GLN A 290 12.83 -10.75 18.88
C GLN A 290 12.80 -11.19 17.41
N GLY A 291 12.04 -10.50 16.55
CA GLY A 291 11.92 -10.80 15.13
C GLY A 291 11.00 -11.98 14.82
N LYS A 292 10.13 -12.36 15.76
CA LYS A 292 9.11 -13.39 15.57
C LYS A 292 7.91 -12.78 14.86
N ALA A 293 7.37 -13.50 13.87
CA ALA A 293 6.30 -13.02 13.01
C ALA A 293 4.91 -13.33 13.57
N TYR A 294 3.97 -12.43 13.29
CA TYR A 294 2.57 -12.53 13.67
C TYR A 294 1.70 -12.03 12.51
N ALA A 295 0.50 -12.58 12.40
CA ALA A 295 -0.51 -12.12 11.45
C ALA A 295 -1.69 -11.51 12.21
N HIS A 296 -2.10 -10.31 11.80
CA HIS A 296 -3.31 -9.65 12.29
C HIS A 296 -4.43 -9.85 11.28
N PHE A 297 -5.56 -10.38 11.74
CA PHE A 297 -6.67 -10.79 10.88
C PHE A 297 -7.80 -9.78 10.90
N ASP A 298 -8.18 -9.34 12.10
CA ASP A 298 -9.32 -8.45 12.32
C ASP A 298 -9.01 -7.41 13.38
N LEU A 299 -9.45 -6.18 13.15
CA LEU A 299 -9.43 -5.10 14.15
C LEU A 299 -10.82 -4.89 14.77
N SER A 300 -11.88 -5.06 13.98
CA SER A 300 -13.27 -4.83 14.34
C SER A 300 -14.16 -5.91 13.69
N PRO A 301 -15.27 -6.35 14.30
CA PRO A 301 -15.79 -5.95 15.62
C PRO A 301 -14.95 -6.45 16.80
N GLU A 302 -14.22 -7.54 16.58
CA GLU A 302 -13.37 -8.19 17.57
C GLU A 302 -11.98 -8.30 16.97
N ARG A 303 -10.98 -7.90 17.75
CA ARG A 303 -9.60 -8.01 17.34
C ARG A 303 -9.18 -9.49 17.31
N ALA A 304 -8.43 -9.89 16.29
CA ALA A 304 -7.89 -11.26 16.18
C ALA A 304 -6.48 -11.24 15.58
N PHE A 305 -5.53 -11.91 16.24
CA PHE A 305 -4.16 -12.06 15.73
C PHE A 305 -3.47 -13.26 16.36
N ALA A 306 -2.55 -13.86 15.62
CA ALA A 306 -1.83 -15.04 16.07
C ALA A 306 -0.38 -15.04 15.60
N GLU A 307 0.44 -15.82 16.29
CA GLU A 307 1.81 -16.14 15.85
C GLU A 307 1.78 -16.82 14.48
N LEU A 308 2.68 -16.43 13.59
CA LEU A 308 2.79 -16.94 12.23
C LEU A 308 4.07 -17.78 12.04
N ASP A 309 3.88 -19.03 11.64
CA ASP A 309 4.97 -19.90 11.20
C ASP A 309 5.27 -19.71 9.70
N PHE A 310 6.47 -20.07 9.26
CA PHE A 310 6.94 -19.86 7.89
C PHE A 310 6.25 -20.74 6.84
N ASN A 311 5.46 -21.72 7.29
CA ASN A 311 4.59 -22.55 6.45
C ASN A 311 3.14 -21.99 6.35
N GLY A 312 2.90 -20.79 6.90
CA GLY A 312 1.59 -20.14 6.88
C GLY A 312 0.61 -20.64 7.94
N ALA A 313 0.98 -21.64 8.74
CA ALA A 313 0.21 -22.03 9.92
C ALA A 313 0.29 -20.95 10.99
N VAL A 314 -0.76 -20.86 11.79
CA VAL A 314 -0.87 -19.89 12.88
C VAL A 314 -1.20 -20.59 14.19
N GLY A 315 -0.76 -19.99 15.29
CA GLY A 315 -1.09 -20.44 16.65
C GLY A 315 -2.51 -20.07 17.08
N ASP A 316 -2.75 -20.15 18.39
CA ASP A 316 -4.00 -19.69 18.99
C ASP A 316 -4.15 -18.17 18.85
N ASP A 317 -5.40 -17.70 18.80
CA ASP A 317 -5.70 -16.27 18.88
C ASP A 317 -5.23 -15.69 20.22
N LEU A 318 -4.43 -14.64 20.14
CA LEU A 318 -3.81 -13.97 21.28
C LEU A 318 -4.61 -12.75 21.75
N ALA A 319 -5.53 -12.23 20.93
CA ALA A 319 -6.34 -11.05 21.27
C ALA A 319 -7.16 -11.19 22.57
N PRO A 320 -7.72 -12.36 22.94
CA PRO A 320 -8.45 -12.51 24.19
C PRO A 320 -7.62 -12.19 25.45
N LYS A 321 -6.28 -12.20 25.36
CA LYS A 321 -5.40 -11.87 26.49
C LYS A 321 -5.40 -10.39 26.87
N THR A 322 -5.77 -9.51 25.94
CA THR A 322 -5.82 -8.04 26.13
C THR A 322 -7.21 -7.48 25.92
N ALA A 323 -8.21 -8.32 25.63
CA ALA A 323 -9.56 -7.90 25.26
C ALA A 323 -10.19 -6.87 26.21
N SER A 324 -10.04 -7.03 27.53
CA SER A 324 -10.63 -6.06 28.48
C SER A 324 -10.03 -4.65 28.36
N GLU A 325 -8.73 -4.54 28.14
CA GLU A 325 -8.02 -3.27 28.01
C GLU A 325 -8.23 -2.67 26.62
N ASP A 326 -8.12 -3.53 25.59
CA ASP A 326 -8.33 -3.17 24.19
C ASP A 326 -9.76 -2.68 23.97
N SER A 327 -10.79 -3.39 24.46
CA SER A 327 -12.19 -2.98 24.30
C SER A 327 -12.49 -1.65 24.97
N ALA A 328 -11.92 -1.39 26.16
CA ALA A 328 -12.09 -0.10 26.82
C ALA A 328 -11.45 1.04 26.01
N CYS A 329 -10.25 0.82 25.48
CA CYS A 329 -9.56 1.82 24.67
C CYS A 329 -10.26 2.06 23.33
N MET A 330 -10.64 0.98 22.64
CA MET A 330 -11.31 1.06 21.34
C MET A 330 -12.69 1.69 21.45
N ALA A 331 -13.46 1.38 22.49
CA ALA A 331 -14.74 2.05 22.75
C ALA A 331 -14.60 3.56 23.00
N GLN A 332 -13.44 4.00 23.49
CA GLN A 332 -13.19 5.42 23.78
C GLN A 332 -12.68 6.20 22.56
N TYR A 333 -11.87 5.59 21.69
CA TYR A 333 -11.11 6.32 20.67
C TYR A 333 -11.29 5.84 19.23
N MET A 334 -11.90 4.68 18.99
CA MET A 334 -12.26 4.30 17.62
C MET A 334 -13.37 5.22 17.10
N PRO A 335 -13.41 5.50 15.79
CA PRO A 335 -14.55 6.19 15.20
C PRO A 335 -15.82 5.38 15.43
N TYR A 336 -16.93 6.10 15.58
CA TYR A 336 -18.25 5.47 15.58
C TYR A 336 -18.50 4.85 14.20
N VAL A 337 -19.02 3.62 14.21
CA VAL A 337 -19.38 2.91 12.99
C VAL A 337 -20.90 2.81 12.97
N GLY A 338 -21.52 3.43 11.97
CA GLY A 338 -22.95 3.38 11.73
C GLY A 338 -23.46 1.95 11.59
N PRO A 339 -24.76 1.71 11.89
CA PRO A 339 -25.33 0.37 11.86
C PRO A 339 -25.43 -0.23 10.45
N GLU A 340 -25.44 0.62 9.42
CA GLU A 340 -25.57 0.22 8.01
C GLU A 340 -24.53 0.98 7.17
N GLN A 341 -23.94 0.29 6.19
CA GLN A 341 -23.04 0.86 5.16
C GLN A 341 -21.72 1.46 5.67
N GLU A 342 -21.38 1.27 6.94
CA GLU A 342 -20.10 1.66 7.51
C GLU A 342 -19.34 0.48 8.10
N SER A 343 -18.01 0.53 8.04
CA SER A 343 -17.15 -0.52 8.56
C SER A 343 -15.74 -0.04 8.86
N ILE A 344 -14.99 -0.81 9.66
CA ILE A 344 -13.56 -0.59 9.89
C ILE A 344 -12.76 -1.50 8.97
N HIS A 345 -11.89 -0.91 8.16
CA HIS A 345 -11.04 -1.60 7.22
C HIS A 345 -9.58 -1.52 7.67
N GLN A 346 -8.94 -2.68 7.87
CA GLN A 346 -7.48 -2.73 7.91
C GLN A 346 -6.93 -2.25 6.55
N ALA A 347 -6.06 -1.25 6.58
CA ALA A 347 -5.70 -0.51 5.37
C ALA A 347 -4.29 -0.89 4.88
N THR A 348 -3.31 -0.69 5.73
CA THR A 348 -1.87 -0.77 5.40
C THR A 348 -1.18 -2.04 5.91
N ASN A 349 0.07 -2.27 5.50
CA ASN A 349 0.98 -3.12 6.28
C ASN A 349 1.29 -2.49 7.65
N SER A 350 2.21 -3.10 8.40
CA SER A 350 2.72 -2.54 9.66
C SER A 350 4.16 -2.07 9.55
N LEU A 351 4.56 -1.15 10.44
CA LEU A 351 5.95 -0.76 10.69
C LEU A 351 6.20 -0.71 12.19
N SER A 352 7.45 -0.95 12.61
CA SER A 352 7.86 -0.66 13.99
C SER A 352 8.36 0.77 14.11
N ILE A 353 7.94 1.47 15.16
CA ILE A 353 8.37 2.85 15.42
C ILE A 353 8.80 3.04 16.87
N THR A 354 9.93 3.72 17.08
CA THR A 354 10.34 4.23 18.39
C THR A 354 9.88 5.67 18.57
N LEU A 355 9.14 5.97 19.66
CA LEU A 355 8.53 7.27 19.95
C LEU A 355 9.54 8.28 20.51
N CYS A 356 10.60 8.51 19.76
CA CYS A 356 11.60 9.55 19.98
C CYS A 356 12.22 9.93 18.62
N LYS A 357 13.12 10.91 18.64
CA LYS A 357 13.88 11.28 17.43
C LYS A 357 15.14 10.42 17.31
N ARG A 358 15.43 9.91 16.11
CA ARG A 358 16.69 9.24 15.75
C ARG A 358 17.89 10.15 16.01
N ALA A 359 17.73 11.45 15.78
CA ALA A 359 18.79 12.43 16.06
C ALA A 359 19.14 12.56 17.56
N ASP A 360 18.31 12.07 18.48
CA ASP A 360 18.63 12.02 19.90
C ASP A 360 19.51 10.80 20.23
N LEU A 361 20.79 11.06 20.54
CA LEU A 361 21.78 10.03 20.88
C LEU A 361 21.43 9.23 22.15
N LYS A 362 20.54 9.74 22.99
CA LYS A 362 20.05 9.01 24.17
C LYS A 362 18.89 8.08 23.83
N CYS A 363 18.28 8.25 22.67
CA CYS A 363 17.17 7.39 22.30
C CYS A 363 17.66 6.04 21.79
N LYS A 364 17.21 4.99 22.48
CA LYS A 364 17.39 3.61 22.09
C LYS A 364 16.03 2.93 22.05
N PRO A 365 15.78 2.03 21.07
CA PRO A 365 14.57 1.22 21.08
C PRO A 365 14.54 0.34 22.33
N THR A 366 13.41 0.39 23.04
CA THR A 366 13.07 -0.41 24.21
C THR A 366 11.62 -0.86 24.08
N GLU A 367 11.24 -1.87 24.86
CA GLU A 367 9.84 -2.33 24.96
C GLU A 367 8.87 -1.20 25.33
N SER A 368 9.32 -0.26 26.15
CA SER A 368 8.49 0.86 26.63
C SER A 368 8.34 2.03 25.67
N ASN A 369 9.12 2.08 24.58
CA ASN A 369 9.10 3.21 23.66
C ASN A 369 9.01 2.81 22.19
N THR A 370 8.90 1.52 21.88
CA THR A 370 8.84 0.98 20.52
C THR A 370 7.53 0.22 20.35
N PHE A 371 6.84 0.47 19.23
CA PHE A 371 5.46 0.03 19.00
C PHE A 371 5.27 -0.42 17.56
N VAL A 372 4.29 -1.31 17.35
CA VAL A 372 3.83 -1.68 16.00
C VAL A 372 2.79 -0.65 15.59
N MET A 373 3.06 0.06 14.50
CA MET A 373 2.23 1.09 13.92
C MET A 373 1.53 0.57 12.66
N HIS A 374 0.23 0.81 12.58
CA HIS A 374 -0.62 0.47 11.44
C HIS A 374 -1.64 1.60 11.20
N ILE A 375 -2.11 1.73 9.96
CA ILE A 375 -3.23 2.61 9.60
C ILE A 375 -4.43 1.74 9.26
N PHE A 376 -5.55 1.97 9.95
CA PHE A 376 -6.87 1.45 9.58
C PHE A 376 -7.72 2.59 9.02
N GLN A 377 -8.85 2.28 8.38
CA GLN A 377 -9.76 3.28 7.84
C GLN A 377 -11.18 3.01 8.34
N HIS A 378 -11.89 4.08 8.68
CA HIS A 378 -13.35 4.05 8.73
C HIS A 378 -13.86 4.22 7.30
N LYS A 379 -14.56 3.22 6.80
CA LYS A 379 -15.21 3.24 5.50
C LYS A 379 -16.68 3.59 5.72
N SER A 380 -17.18 4.57 4.97
CA SER A 380 -18.61 4.76 4.75
C SER A 380 -18.93 4.52 3.27
N TYR A 381 -20.12 4.00 2.98
CA TYR A 381 -20.54 3.69 1.61
C TYR A 381 -21.98 4.16 1.37
N TYR A 382 -22.16 5.47 1.31
CA TYR A 382 -23.46 6.09 1.05
C TYR A 382 -23.59 6.51 -0.42
N THR A 383 -24.80 6.51 -0.96
CA THR A 383 -25.09 6.95 -2.34
C THR A 383 -24.17 6.27 -3.38
N PHE A 384 -23.88 4.99 -3.14
CA PHE A 384 -22.98 4.16 -3.94
C PHE A 384 -21.53 4.67 -4.04
N HIS A 385 -21.06 5.50 -3.11
CA HIS A 385 -19.69 6.02 -3.13
C HIS A 385 -18.99 5.73 -1.81
N GLY A 386 -17.80 5.13 -1.90
CA GLY A 386 -16.96 4.86 -0.74
C GLY A 386 -16.19 6.09 -0.28
N ILE A 387 -16.22 6.39 1.01
CA ILE A 387 -15.33 7.36 1.64
C ILE A 387 -14.52 6.62 2.69
N TYR A 388 -13.21 6.83 2.69
CA TYR A 388 -12.29 6.21 3.63
C TYR A 388 -11.56 7.27 4.43
N GLU A 389 -11.69 7.19 5.76
CA GLU A 389 -11.04 8.10 6.69
C GLU A 389 -9.97 7.35 7.49
N PRO A 390 -8.66 7.62 7.24
CA PRO A 390 -7.56 6.85 7.82
C PRO A 390 -7.20 7.30 9.24
N TYR A 391 -7.09 6.33 10.15
CA TYR A 391 -6.65 6.51 11.54
C TYR A 391 -5.38 5.70 11.81
N VAL A 392 -4.53 6.20 12.70
CA VAL A 392 -3.30 5.53 13.11
C VAL A 392 -3.53 4.78 14.42
N LEU A 393 -3.02 3.55 14.49
CA LEU A 393 -3.10 2.71 15.67
C LEU A 393 -1.71 2.19 16.04
N LEU A 394 -1.41 2.19 17.34
CA LEU A 394 -0.19 1.64 17.92
C LEU A 394 -0.52 0.43 18.80
N PHE A 395 0.18 -0.68 18.59
CA PHE A 395 0.22 -1.81 19.52
C PHE A 395 1.54 -1.81 20.29
N GLN A 396 1.52 -2.33 21.52
CA GLN A 396 2.74 -2.73 22.21
C GLN A 396 3.58 -3.65 21.30
N GLN A 397 4.90 -3.47 21.25
CA GLN A 397 5.77 -4.27 20.36
C GLN A 397 6.00 -5.70 20.87
N MET A 398 5.59 -6.01 22.10
CA MET A 398 5.75 -7.32 22.73
C MET A 398 4.40 -7.97 22.99
N ALA A 399 4.35 -9.29 22.89
CA ALA A 399 3.18 -10.07 23.26
C ALA A 399 2.75 -9.76 24.72
N PRO A 400 1.44 -9.60 25.00
CA PRO A 400 0.31 -9.90 24.13
C PRO A 400 -0.14 -8.77 23.18
N PHE A 401 0.69 -7.77 22.87
CA PHE A 401 0.43 -6.72 21.87
C PHE A 401 -0.83 -5.90 22.16
N ALA A 402 -1.06 -5.52 23.42
CA ALA A 402 -2.16 -4.64 23.80
C ALA A 402 -2.17 -3.36 22.95
N VAL A 403 -3.34 -2.78 22.71
CA VAL A 403 -3.45 -1.48 22.06
C VAL A 403 -2.79 -0.44 22.96
N HIS A 404 -1.83 0.30 22.40
CA HIS A 404 -1.11 1.36 23.10
C HIS A 404 -1.76 2.72 22.89
N GLY A 405 -2.27 2.98 21.69
CA GLY A 405 -2.96 4.22 21.39
C GLY A 405 -3.58 4.27 20.00
N ILE A 406 -4.55 5.16 19.84
CA ILE A 406 -5.35 5.36 18.63
C ILE A 406 -5.39 6.86 18.35
N SER A 407 -5.24 7.27 17.09
CA SER A 407 -5.39 8.68 16.71
C SER A 407 -6.82 9.14 16.94
N GLN A 408 -7.02 10.28 17.57
CA GLN A 408 -8.36 10.81 17.85
C GLN A 408 -9.02 11.45 16.62
N ARG A 409 -8.26 11.68 15.56
CA ARG A 409 -8.68 12.35 14.34
C ARG A 409 -8.22 11.56 13.12
N PRO A 410 -9.04 11.47 12.06
CA PRO A 410 -8.59 10.89 10.81
C PRO A 410 -7.55 11.80 10.13
N LEU A 411 -6.66 11.21 9.33
CA LEU A 411 -5.68 11.95 8.55
C LEU A 411 -6.33 12.52 7.29
N TRP A 412 -6.14 13.80 7.05
CA TRP A 412 -6.46 14.44 5.77
C TRP A 412 -5.20 14.60 4.94
N ILE A 413 -5.12 13.89 3.81
CA ILE A 413 -4.00 14.00 2.89
C ILE A 413 -4.14 15.29 2.08
N HIS A 414 -3.24 16.26 2.29
CA HIS A 414 -3.31 17.53 1.59
C HIS A 414 -3.32 17.33 0.06
N GLY A 415 -4.31 17.92 -0.60
CA GLY A 415 -4.58 17.73 -2.02
C GLY A 415 -5.78 16.84 -2.35
N ARG A 416 -6.37 16.13 -1.38
CA ARG A 416 -7.69 15.47 -1.52
C ARG A 416 -8.76 16.54 -1.78
N ASN A 417 -9.61 16.32 -2.78
CA ASN A 417 -10.63 17.28 -3.21
C ASN A 417 -12.05 16.78 -2.94
N ALA A 418 -13.02 17.67 -3.15
CA ALA A 418 -14.41 17.26 -3.31
C ALA A 418 -14.56 16.35 -4.54
N LEU A 419 -15.43 15.36 -4.44
CA LEU A 419 -15.78 14.48 -5.54
C LEU A 419 -16.44 15.32 -6.65
N SER A 420 -15.95 15.18 -7.88
CA SER A 420 -16.44 15.94 -9.02
C SER A 420 -16.11 15.22 -10.33
N LYS A 421 -16.58 15.73 -11.47
CA LYS A 421 -16.24 15.15 -12.78
C LYS A 421 -14.74 15.19 -13.08
N ASP A 422 -14.01 16.13 -12.47
CA ASP A 422 -12.58 16.32 -12.67
C ASP A 422 -11.74 15.33 -11.84
N THR A 423 -12.36 14.50 -10.99
CA THR A 423 -11.64 13.48 -10.21
C THR A 423 -11.44 12.18 -10.98
N HIS A 424 -12.01 12.05 -12.19
CA HIS A 424 -11.85 10.89 -13.07
C HIS A 424 -12.13 9.55 -12.35
N SER A 425 -13.21 9.54 -11.55
CA SER A 425 -13.69 8.32 -10.92
C SER A 425 -14.35 7.43 -11.97
N LEU A 426 -13.94 6.16 -12.04
CA LEU A 426 -14.44 5.18 -13.02
C LEU A 426 -15.95 4.96 -12.91
N GLN A 427 -16.50 5.23 -11.73
CA GLN A 427 -17.93 5.11 -11.48
C GLN A 427 -18.75 6.17 -12.23
N TYR A 428 -18.20 7.37 -12.41
CA TYR A 428 -18.91 8.53 -12.97
C TYR A 428 -18.38 8.97 -14.33
N GLU A 429 -17.14 8.60 -14.67
CA GLU A 429 -16.49 8.99 -15.91
C GLU A 429 -17.24 8.43 -17.13
N GLY A 430 -17.55 9.31 -18.09
CA GLY A 430 -18.29 8.94 -19.30
C GLY A 430 -19.77 8.61 -19.10
N ARG A 431 -20.33 8.79 -17.89
CA ARG A 431 -21.74 8.50 -17.54
C ARG A 431 -22.51 9.77 -17.17
N PRO A 432 -22.90 10.61 -18.15
CA PRO A 432 -23.51 11.91 -17.90
C PRO A 432 -24.85 11.84 -17.15
N GLU A 433 -25.51 10.68 -17.14
CA GLU A 433 -26.76 10.39 -16.44
C GLU A 433 -26.60 9.99 -14.97
N THR A 434 -25.37 9.79 -14.49
CA THR A 434 -25.12 9.43 -13.09
C THR A 434 -24.86 10.69 -12.28
N ASP A 435 -25.69 10.91 -11.25
CA ASP A 435 -25.50 12.02 -10.32
C ASP A 435 -24.28 11.75 -9.42
N ILE A 436 -23.39 12.74 -9.33
CA ILE A 436 -22.27 12.71 -8.38
C ILE A 436 -22.84 13.09 -7.00
N PRO A 437 -22.63 12.26 -5.96
CA PRO A 437 -23.11 12.55 -4.62
C PRO A 437 -22.62 13.92 -4.12
N GLU A 438 -23.55 14.77 -3.68
CA GLU A 438 -23.23 16.09 -3.14
C GLU A 438 -22.51 15.95 -1.79
N GLY A 439 -21.52 16.81 -1.53
CA GLY A 439 -20.79 16.83 -0.26
C GLY A 439 -19.73 15.74 -0.09
N HIS A 440 -19.62 14.79 -1.02
CA HIS A 440 -18.60 13.75 -0.98
C HIS A 440 -17.22 14.28 -1.35
N THR A 441 -16.18 13.62 -0.82
CA THR A 441 -14.77 13.85 -1.16
C THR A 441 -14.23 12.69 -1.97
N GLU A 442 -13.07 12.85 -2.60
CA GLU A 442 -12.42 11.76 -3.32
C GLU A 442 -12.21 10.53 -2.39
N MET A 443 -12.49 9.34 -2.92
CA MET A 443 -12.20 8.04 -2.30
C MET A 443 -10.70 7.80 -2.29
N PHE A 444 -10.04 8.08 -1.16
CA PHE A 444 -8.62 7.79 -0.94
C PHE A 444 -8.48 6.52 -0.10
N TYR A 445 -8.04 5.41 -0.71
CA TYR A 445 -7.79 4.17 0.03
C TYR A 445 -6.29 4.03 0.33
N VAL A 446 -5.89 4.22 1.58
CA VAL A 446 -4.47 4.11 2.01
C VAL A 446 -4.05 2.64 2.08
N THR A 447 -3.22 2.21 1.14
CA THR A 447 -2.92 0.79 0.92
C THR A 447 -1.63 0.34 1.56
N SER A 448 -0.64 1.22 1.69
CA SER A 448 0.67 0.85 2.20
C SER A 448 1.39 1.98 2.93
N MET A 449 2.32 1.57 3.79
CA MET A 449 3.28 2.45 4.45
C MET A 449 4.69 1.87 4.38
N SER A 450 5.68 2.73 4.16
CA SER A 450 7.09 2.34 4.25
C SER A 450 7.94 3.50 4.77
N TRP A 451 9.12 3.18 5.32
CA TRP A 451 10.12 4.21 5.55
C TRP A 451 10.72 4.65 4.21
N LYS A 452 10.83 5.96 3.98
CA LYS A 452 11.40 6.52 2.74
C LYS A 452 12.90 6.24 2.60
N GLY A 453 13.62 6.13 3.72
CA GLY A 453 15.07 5.96 3.74
C GLY A 453 15.49 4.58 3.23
N HIS A 454 16.47 4.54 2.31
CA HIS A 454 16.94 3.30 1.68
C HIS A 454 17.58 2.27 2.61
N ASP A 455 18.16 2.74 3.73
CA ASP A 455 18.74 1.85 4.73
C ASP A 455 17.71 1.41 5.79
N GLN A 456 16.48 1.92 5.71
CA GLN A 456 15.40 1.59 6.64
C GLN A 456 14.55 0.44 6.08
N LYS A 457 14.20 -0.49 6.96
CA LYS A 457 13.38 -1.66 6.62
C LYS A 457 12.04 -1.61 7.36
N TYR A 458 11.94 -2.31 8.48
CA TYR A 458 10.72 -2.37 9.29
C TYR A 458 10.68 -1.28 10.38
N HIS A 459 11.85 -0.81 10.85
CA HIS A 459 11.96 0.06 12.02
C HIS A 459 12.35 1.51 11.70
N GLY A 460 11.72 2.46 12.39
CA GLY A 460 12.00 3.89 12.30
C GLY A 460 11.68 4.69 13.58
N TYR A 461 11.78 6.00 13.47
CA TYR A 461 11.70 6.99 14.55
C TYR A 461 10.78 8.16 14.16
N LEU A 462 10.41 9.02 15.11
CA LEU A 462 9.47 10.13 14.89
C LEU A 462 9.95 11.17 13.86
N ASP A 463 11.26 11.37 13.71
CA ASP A 463 11.86 12.30 12.74
C ASP A 463 12.21 11.65 11.40
N ASP A 464 12.00 10.35 11.26
CA ASP A 464 12.12 9.66 9.99
C ASP A 464 10.96 10.03 9.05
N THR A 465 11.19 9.82 7.77
CA THR A 465 10.20 10.13 6.72
C THR A 465 9.50 8.85 6.31
N LEU A 466 8.17 8.87 6.32
CA LEU A 466 7.31 7.82 5.82
C LEU A 466 6.89 8.13 4.38
N LEU A 467 6.66 7.07 3.61
CA LEU A 467 5.85 7.09 2.40
C LEU A 467 4.52 6.42 2.74
N LEU A 468 3.42 7.14 2.53
CA LEU A 468 2.08 6.58 2.52
C LEU A 468 1.61 6.53 1.07
N ALA A 469 1.25 5.36 0.58
CA ALA A 469 0.74 5.18 -0.78
C ALA A 469 -0.73 4.78 -0.74
N PHE A 470 -1.49 5.26 -1.71
CA PHE A 470 -2.95 5.16 -1.70
C PHE A 470 -3.52 5.16 -3.12
N GLY A 471 -4.62 4.42 -3.28
CA GLY A 471 -5.47 4.47 -4.47
C GLY A 471 -6.42 5.65 -4.38
N ILE A 472 -6.79 6.20 -5.54
CA ILE A 472 -7.80 7.27 -5.65
C ILE A 472 -8.87 6.79 -6.64
N GLU A 473 -10.12 6.71 -6.18
CA GLU A 473 -11.30 6.39 -7.02
C GLU A 473 -11.21 5.07 -7.80
N ASP A 474 -10.45 4.09 -7.27
CA ASP A 474 -10.10 2.83 -7.96
C ASP A 474 -9.49 3.00 -9.37
N SER A 475 -8.97 4.19 -9.67
CA SER A 475 -8.52 4.57 -11.02
C SER A 475 -7.09 5.10 -11.06
N ARG A 476 -6.66 5.75 -9.98
CA ARG A 476 -5.36 6.43 -9.91
C ARG A 476 -4.52 5.95 -8.73
N SER A 477 -3.21 6.10 -8.88
CA SER A 477 -2.22 5.82 -7.85
C SER A 477 -1.50 7.09 -7.41
N ALA A 478 -1.32 7.26 -6.10
CA ALA A 478 -0.57 8.36 -5.53
C ALA A 478 0.18 7.95 -4.26
N ALA A 479 1.10 8.82 -3.84
CA ALA A 479 1.74 8.71 -2.54
C ALA A 479 2.06 10.10 -1.96
N ILE A 480 2.27 10.14 -0.65
CA ILE A 480 2.70 11.32 0.08
C ILE A 480 3.85 10.95 1.00
N ASP A 481 4.83 11.84 1.13
CA ASP A 481 5.93 11.68 2.06
C ASP A 481 5.80 12.65 3.25
N VAL A 482 5.80 12.10 4.46
CA VAL A 482 5.49 12.85 5.69
C VAL A 482 6.45 12.48 6.81
N LYS A 483 6.59 13.32 7.85
CA LYS A 483 7.30 12.89 9.07
C LYS A 483 6.42 11.92 9.85
N ALA A 484 7.03 10.87 10.40
CA ALA A 484 6.28 9.93 11.23
C ALA A 484 5.65 10.59 12.46
N GLY A 485 6.33 11.58 13.05
CA GLY A 485 5.77 12.38 14.13
C GLY A 485 4.53 13.18 13.75
N ASP A 486 4.33 13.51 12.47
CA ASP A 486 3.17 14.31 12.04
C ASP A 486 1.89 13.49 12.03
N ILE A 487 1.96 12.19 11.69
CA ILE A 487 0.80 11.29 11.72
C ILE A 487 0.48 10.80 13.15
N LEU A 488 1.35 11.08 14.13
CA LEU A 488 1.22 10.63 15.52
C LEU A 488 0.89 11.77 16.50
N GLN A 489 0.58 12.97 16.02
CA GLN A 489 0.35 14.14 16.89
C GLN A 489 -0.89 13.99 17.80
N ASP A 490 -1.93 13.30 17.31
CA ASP A 490 -3.22 13.16 18.01
C ASP A 490 -3.45 11.75 18.56
N ILE A 491 -2.39 11.01 18.88
CA ILE A 491 -2.54 9.70 19.52
C ILE A 491 -3.07 9.88 20.94
N ALA A 492 -4.25 9.33 21.21
CA ALA A 492 -4.72 9.09 22.56
C ALA A 492 -4.18 7.75 23.06
N PHE A 493 -3.50 7.78 24.20
CA PHE A 493 -2.92 6.60 24.81
C PHE A 493 -3.97 5.81 25.59
N CYS A 494 -3.99 4.50 25.38
CA CYS A 494 -4.73 3.55 26.21
C CYS A 494 -4.09 3.48 27.59
N LYS A 495 -4.90 3.41 28.64
CA LYS A 495 -4.45 3.36 30.05
C LYS A 495 -4.57 1.97 30.63
#